data_AF-A0A8T7E7F2-F1
#
_entry.id   AF-A0A8T7E7F2-F1
#
_cell.length_a   1.000
_cell.length_b   1.000
_cell.length_c   1.000
_cell.angle_alpha   90.00
_cell.angle_beta   90.00
_cell.angle_gamma   90.00
#
_symmetry.space_group_name_H-M   'P 1'
#
loop_
_entity.id
_entity.type
_entity.pdbx_description
1 polymer ?
#
loop_
_entity_poly.entity_id
_entity_poly.type
_entity_poly.pdbx_seq_one_letter_code
_entity_poly.pdbx_strand_id
1 'polypeptide(L)'
;MQLLVSIIDWEYPSTKEEIQPTVWNMQDQNHVMGIVLSYGNGVILELRAEGENEEAIEFLRRIALSTGQSIKIELSSEEKQNLWLYHEGDECYRQPMREGGYTFINPEPQPKKFSEST
;
A
#
# COMPACT_ATOMS: atom_id res chain seq x y z
N MET A 1 0.60 7.74 14.46
CA MET A 1 1.06 6.79 13.43
C MET A 1 -0.12 6.43 12.56
N GLN A 2 -0.32 7.21 11.51
CA GLN A 2 -1.38 7.01 10.54
C GLN A 2 -0.80 6.67 9.16
N LEU A 3 -1.55 5.87 8.40
CA LEU A 3 -1.30 5.58 7.00
C LEU A 3 -2.49 6.09 6.19
N LEU A 4 -2.21 6.68 5.03
CA LEU A 4 -3.20 6.98 4.01
C LEU A 4 -3.09 5.86 2.97
N VAL A 5 -4.13 5.03 2.82
CA VAL A 5 -4.07 3.78 2.05
C VAL A 5 -5.13 3.75 0.97
N SER A 6 -4.71 3.51 -0.28
CA SER A 6 -5.57 3.16 -1.41
C SER A 6 -5.40 1.67 -1.72
N ILE A 7 -6.50 0.94 -1.93
CA ILE A 7 -6.49 -0.51 -2.16
C ILE A 7 -7.36 -0.85 -3.37
N ILE A 8 -6.83 -1.71 -4.22
CA ILE A 8 -7.60 -2.48 -5.21
C ILE A 8 -7.52 -3.94 -4.78
N ASP A 9 -8.65 -4.52 -4.41
CA ASP A 9 -8.78 -5.92 -4.03
C ASP A 9 -9.62 -6.69 -5.05
N TRP A 10 -9.34 -7.99 -5.20
CA TRP A 10 -10.05 -8.94 -6.06
C TRP A 10 -10.05 -8.68 -7.57
N GLU A 11 -10.51 -7.51 -8.03
CA GLU A 11 -10.61 -7.13 -9.44
C GLU A 11 -10.25 -5.65 -9.64
N TYR A 12 -9.66 -5.34 -10.80
CA TYR A 12 -9.46 -3.95 -11.18
C TYR A 12 -10.81 -3.29 -11.45
N PRO A 13 -11.02 -2.05 -10.98
CA PRO A 13 -12.25 -1.35 -11.29
C PRO A 13 -12.45 -1.23 -12.81
N SER A 14 -13.71 -1.27 -13.25
CA SER A 14 -14.04 -1.20 -14.68
C SER A 14 -13.73 0.17 -15.32
N THR A 15 -13.61 1.21 -14.49
CA THR A 15 -13.32 2.59 -14.87
C THR A 15 -12.08 3.06 -14.11
N LYS A 16 -11.12 3.74 -14.75
CA LYS A 16 -9.92 4.34 -14.10
C LYS A 16 -10.26 5.53 -13.19
N GLU A 17 -11.32 5.40 -12.40
CA GLU A 17 -11.69 6.36 -11.37
C GLU A 17 -10.65 6.33 -10.25
N GLU A 18 -10.48 7.49 -9.63
CA GLU A 18 -9.50 7.66 -8.56
C GLU A 18 -9.96 6.90 -7.29
N ILE A 19 -9.17 5.92 -6.88
CA ILE A 19 -9.40 5.18 -5.63
C ILE A 19 -9.17 6.13 -4.46
N GLN A 20 -10.27 6.51 -3.80
CA GLN A 20 -10.23 7.38 -2.64
C GLN A 20 -9.45 6.70 -1.50
N PRO A 21 -8.36 7.32 -1.03
CA PRO A 21 -7.59 6.73 0.05
C PRO A 21 -8.37 6.80 1.37
N THR A 22 -8.08 5.86 2.26
CA THR A 22 -8.62 5.83 3.62
C THR A 22 -7.51 6.04 4.64
N VAL A 23 -7.79 6.82 5.69
CA VAL A 23 -6.84 7.02 6.78
C VAL A 23 -6.98 5.89 7.79
N TRP A 24 -5.92 5.12 7.97
CA TRP A 24 -5.88 4.06 8.97
C TRP A 24 -4.96 4.46 10.13
N ASN A 25 -5.49 4.40 11.35
CA ASN A 25 -4.70 4.56 12.56
C ASN A 25 -4.05 3.23 12.93
N MET A 26 -2.72 3.15 12.85
CA MET A 26 -1.97 1.92 13.14
C MET A 26 -1.81 1.64 14.64
N GLN A 27 -2.30 2.52 15.51
CA GLN A 27 -2.46 2.22 16.93
C GLN A 27 -3.77 1.46 17.21
N ASP A 28 -4.71 1.46 16.25
CA ASP A 28 -5.93 0.65 16.33
C ASP A 28 -5.63 -0.79 15.88
N GLN A 29 -5.81 -1.74 16.81
CA GLN A 29 -5.59 -3.15 16.56
C GLN A 29 -6.45 -3.72 15.43
N ASN A 30 -7.64 -3.15 15.19
CA ASN A 30 -8.51 -3.61 14.11
C ASN A 30 -7.92 -3.29 12.74
N HIS A 31 -7.36 -2.10 12.54
CA HIS A 31 -6.68 -1.73 11.28
C HIS A 31 -5.42 -2.56 11.07
N VAL A 32 -4.63 -2.77 12.14
CA VAL A 32 -3.43 -3.63 12.08
C VAL A 32 -3.80 -5.07 11.72
N MET A 33 -4.86 -5.61 12.33
CA MET A 33 -5.31 -6.96 12.00
C MET A 33 -5.85 -7.04 10.57
N GLY A 34 -6.63 -6.05 10.15
CA GLY A 34 -7.18 -5.98 8.79
C GLY A 34 -6.08 -6.01 7.73
N ILE A 35 -5.03 -5.19 7.89
CA ILE A 35 -3.92 -5.18 6.92
C ILE A 35 -3.17 -6.52 6.91
N VAL A 36 -2.87 -7.09 8.08
CA VAL A 36 -2.14 -8.37 8.21
C VAL A 36 -2.94 -9.51 7.55
N LEU A 37 -4.24 -9.58 7.79
CA LEU A 37 -5.10 -10.60 7.18
C LEU A 37 -5.21 -10.42 5.67
N SER A 38 -5.31 -9.18 5.18
CA SER A 38 -5.38 -8.92 3.74
C SER A 38 -4.10 -9.33 2.99
N TYR A 39 -2.93 -9.08 3.60
CA TYR A 39 -1.65 -9.58 3.08
C TYR A 39 -1.53 -11.10 3.17
N GLY A 40 -1.85 -11.68 4.33
CA GLY A 40 -1.70 -13.12 4.58
C GLY A 40 -2.63 -13.98 3.73
N ASN A 41 -3.84 -13.49 3.44
CA ASN A 41 -4.78 -14.17 2.56
C ASN A 41 -4.50 -13.90 1.08
N GLY A 42 -3.62 -12.94 0.76
CA GLY A 42 -3.37 -12.50 -0.60
C GLY A 42 -4.68 -12.15 -1.29
N VAL A 43 -5.37 -11.10 -0.84
CA VAL A 43 -6.58 -10.56 -1.51
C VAL A 43 -6.31 -9.25 -2.26
N ILE A 44 -5.30 -8.49 -1.82
CA ILE A 44 -4.87 -7.21 -2.38
C ILE A 44 -4.18 -7.42 -3.73
N LEU A 45 -4.72 -6.83 -4.79
CA LEU A 45 -3.98 -6.70 -6.04
C LEU A 45 -2.97 -5.57 -5.87
N GLU A 46 -3.45 -4.33 -5.82
CA GLU A 46 -2.59 -3.17 -5.60
C GLU A 46 -2.92 -2.50 -4.27
N LEU A 47 -1.88 -2.14 -3.52
CA LEU A 47 -1.99 -1.25 -2.36
C LEU A 47 -0.98 -0.14 -2.52
N ARG A 48 -1.42 1.11 -2.42
CA ARG A 48 -0.53 2.27 -2.24
C ARG A 48 -0.72 2.86 -0.87
N ALA A 49 0.37 3.20 -0.21
CA ALA A 49 0.34 3.85 1.09
C ALA A 49 1.31 5.03 1.21
N GLU A 50 0.87 6.00 2.00
CA GLU A 50 1.67 7.16 2.41
C GLU A 50 1.61 7.26 3.94
N GLY A 51 2.75 7.50 4.59
CA GLY A 51 2.83 7.56 6.04
C GLY A 51 2.82 8.99 6.59
N GLU A 52 2.21 9.17 7.76
CA GLU A 52 2.29 10.41 8.54
C GLU A 52 3.73 10.75 8.93
N ASN A 53 4.51 9.72 9.27
CA ASN A 53 5.88 9.81 9.73
C ASN A 53 6.67 8.57 9.30
N GLU A 54 7.99 8.56 9.53
CA GLU A 54 8.87 7.45 9.15
C GLU A 54 8.47 6.13 9.82
N GLU A 55 7.98 6.18 11.06
CA GLU A 55 7.53 5.00 11.81
C GLU A 55 6.37 4.30 11.10
N ALA A 56 5.42 5.06 10.55
CA ALA A 56 4.29 4.52 9.80
C ALA A 56 4.75 3.79 8.52
N ILE A 57 5.68 4.40 7.78
CA ILE A 57 6.26 3.84 6.55
C ILE A 57 6.99 2.53 6.87
N GLU A 58 7.86 2.56 7.88
CA GLU A 58 8.65 1.40 8.29
C GLU A 58 7.77 0.26 8.82
N PHE A 59 6.70 0.59 9.53
CA PHE A 59 5.70 -0.38 9.96
C PHE A 59 5.10 -1.12 8.76
N LEU A 60 4.71 -0.40 7.70
CA LEU A 60 4.14 -1.02 6.51
C LEU A 60 5.16 -1.87 5.74
N ARG A 61 6.41 -1.39 5.59
CA ARG A 61 7.50 -2.17 4.99
C ARG A 61 7.67 -3.52 5.68
N ARG A 62 7.63 -3.53 7.02
CA ARG A 62 7.75 -4.76 7.82
C ARG A 62 6.59 -5.71 7.61
N ILE A 63 5.36 -5.21 7.51
CA ILE A 63 4.19 -6.05 7.21
C ILE A 63 4.30 -6.66 5.82
N ALA A 64 4.63 -5.86 4.80
CA ALA A 64 4.79 -6.35 3.43
C ALA A 64 5.87 -7.45 3.34
N LEU A 65 7.03 -7.23 3.97
CA LEU A 65 8.15 -8.18 3.95
C LEU A 65 7.88 -9.44 4.79
N SER A 66 7.26 -9.30 5.97
CA SER A 66 7.12 -10.42 6.91
C SER A 66 5.84 -11.22 6.67
N THR A 67 4.70 -10.54 6.61
CA THR A 67 3.38 -11.18 6.45
C THR A 67 3.06 -11.38 4.99
N GLY A 68 3.25 -10.34 4.17
CA GLY A 68 2.97 -10.41 2.74
C GLY A 68 3.95 -11.29 1.97
N GLN A 69 5.11 -11.60 2.57
CA GLN A 69 6.26 -12.24 1.91
C GLN A 69 6.65 -11.53 0.61
N SER A 70 6.39 -10.22 0.56
CA SER A 70 6.71 -9.42 -0.61
C SER A 70 8.21 -9.24 -0.71
N ILE A 71 8.71 -9.12 -1.94
CA ILE A 71 10.09 -8.74 -2.21
C ILE A 71 10.12 -7.34 -2.83
N LYS A 72 11.09 -6.51 -2.45
CA LYS A 72 11.30 -5.22 -3.10
C LYS A 72 11.79 -5.45 -4.53
N ILE A 73 11.19 -4.77 -5.50
CA ILE A 73 11.51 -4.90 -6.91
C ILE A 73 11.63 -3.54 -7.58
N GLU A 74 12.24 -3.52 -8.76
CA GLU A 74 12.17 -2.39 -9.68
C GLU A 74 11.20 -2.76 -10.81
N LEU A 75 10.30 -1.83 -11.14
CA LEU A 75 9.34 -2.02 -12.22
C LEU A 75 9.92 -1.51 -13.55
N SER A 76 9.66 -2.26 -14.62
CA SER A 76 9.87 -1.78 -15.98
C SER A 76 8.92 -0.64 -16.35
N SER A 77 9.26 0.14 -17.38
CA SER A 77 8.39 1.22 -17.87
C SER A 77 7.01 0.74 -18.33
N GLU A 78 6.93 -0.49 -18.86
CA GLU A 78 5.68 -1.11 -19.29
C GLU A 78 4.79 -1.47 -18.08
N GLU A 79 5.36 -2.09 -17.04
CA GLU A 79 4.63 -2.40 -15.81
C GLU A 79 4.09 -1.13 -15.15
N LYS A 80 4.89 -0.06 -15.07
CA LYS A 80 4.47 1.23 -14.50
C LYS A 80 3.23 1.82 -15.18
N GLN A 81 3.03 1.59 -16.47
CA GLN A 81 1.88 2.10 -17.23
C GLN A 81 0.61 1.27 -17.02
N ASN A 82 0.78 0.00 -16.65
CA ASN A 82 -0.32 -0.95 -16.46
C ASN A 82 -0.85 -0.97 -15.02
N LEU A 83 -0.03 -0.58 -14.05
CA LEU A 83 -0.40 -0.50 -12.64
C LEU A 83 -1.22 0.76 -12.36
N TRP A 84 -2.26 0.62 -11.54
CA TRP A 84 -3.25 1.67 -11.28
C TRP A 84 -2.83 2.64 -10.20
N LEU A 85 -2.27 2.12 -9.13
CA LEU A 85 -1.90 2.87 -7.94
C LEU A 85 -0.42 3.24 -7.94
N TYR A 86 0.37 2.85 -8.94
CA TYR A 86 1.79 3.20 -8.98
C TYR A 86 1.98 4.72 -9.19
N HIS A 87 2.74 5.36 -8.30
CA HIS A 87 3.22 6.72 -8.50
C HIS A 87 4.74 6.77 -8.64
N GLU A 88 5.25 7.72 -9.42
CA GLU A 88 6.69 7.91 -9.57
C GLU A 88 7.36 8.24 -8.23
N GLY A 89 8.46 7.56 -7.93
CA GLY A 89 9.17 7.67 -6.66
C GLY A 89 8.77 6.65 -5.59
N ASP A 90 7.65 5.93 -5.78
CA ASP A 90 7.23 4.91 -4.81
C ASP A 90 8.21 3.72 -4.79
N GLU A 91 8.46 3.20 -3.59
CA GLU A 91 9.07 1.89 -3.41
C GLU A 91 8.08 0.79 -3.79
N CYS A 92 8.53 -0.18 -4.58
CA CYS A 92 7.67 -1.23 -5.10
C CYS A 92 8.03 -2.58 -4.46
N TYR A 93 7.01 -3.28 -3.97
CA TYR A 93 7.12 -4.62 -3.42
C TYR A 93 6.12 -5.54 -4.14
N ARG A 94 6.50 -6.79 -4.38
CA ARG A 94 5.65 -7.79 -5.05
C ARG A 94 5.56 -9.07 -4.26
N GLN A 95 4.36 -9.61 -4.10
CA GLN A 95 4.12 -10.95 -3.57
C GLN A 95 4.47 -11.99 -4.66
N PRO A 96 5.53 -12.80 -4.52
CA PRO A 96 6.01 -13.65 -5.62
C PRO A 96 5.03 -14.76 -6.01
N MET A 97 4.17 -15.19 -5.08
CA MET A 97 3.20 -16.27 -5.29
C MET A 97 1.90 -15.80 -5.94
N ARG A 98 1.75 -14.51 -6.25
CA ARG A 98 0.48 -13.94 -6.70
C ARG A 98 0.67 -12.95 -7.84
N GLU A 99 0.01 -13.24 -8.95
CA GLU A 99 -0.09 -12.30 -10.05
C GLU A 99 -0.90 -11.08 -9.62
N GLY A 100 -0.37 -9.89 -9.93
CA GLY A 100 -1.00 -8.64 -9.57
C GLY A 100 -0.90 -8.24 -8.11
N GLY A 101 -0.15 -8.93 -7.24
CA GLY A 101 0.03 -8.58 -5.82
C GLY A 101 1.16 -7.57 -5.58
N TYR A 102 0.90 -6.29 -5.87
CA TYR A 102 1.86 -5.19 -5.74
C TYR A 102 1.56 -4.27 -4.55
N THR A 103 2.61 -3.78 -3.92
CA THR A 103 2.55 -2.79 -2.84
C THR A 103 3.48 -1.64 -3.16
N PHE A 104 2.94 -0.42 -3.12
CA PHE A 104 3.63 0.82 -3.37
C PHE A 104 3.68 1.63 -2.08
N ILE A 105 4.88 2.03 -1.68
CA ILE A 105 5.10 2.82 -0.48
C ILE A 105 5.79 4.10 -0.89
N ASN A 106 5.15 5.24 -0.66
CA ASN A 106 5.84 6.53 -0.77
C ASN A 106 6.90 6.59 0.34
N PRO A 107 8.21 6.66 0.00
CA PRO A 107 9.26 6.63 1.00
C PRO A 107 9.35 7.92 1.81
N GLU A 108 8.72 9.01 1.36
CA GLU A 108 8.76 10.31 2.04
C GLU A 108 7.51 10.52 2.91
N PRO A 109 7.67 10.76 4.23
CA PRO A 109 6.55 11.08 5.10
C PRO A 109 5.73 12.30 4.64
N GLN A 110 4.41 12.21 4.78
CA GLN A 110 3.44 13.22 4.33
C GLN A 110 2.58 13.78 5.47
N PRO A 111 3.16 14.34 6.56
CA PRO A 111 2.40 14.75 7.75
C PRO A 111 1.28 15.75 7.46
N LYS A 112 1.45 16.60 6.44
CA LYS A 112 0.44 17.60 6.03
C LYS A 112 -0.86 16.99 5.53
N LYS A 113 -0.86 15.74 5.03
CA LYS A 113 -2.06 15.05 4.56
C LYS A 113 -2.95 14.55 5.72
N PHE A 114 -2.44 14.58 6.95
CA PHE A 114 -3.12 14.08 8.14
C PHE A 114 -3.57 15.21 9.08
N SER A 115 -3.06 16.43 8.89
CA SER A 115 -3.35 17.60 9.75
C SER A 115 -4.73 18.23 9.55
N GLU A 116 -5.53 17.76 8.58
CA GLU A 116 -6.86 18.33 8.27
C GLU A 116 -8.04 17.50 8.83
N SER A 117 -7.78 16.48 9.66
CA SER A 117 -8.83 15.58 10.18
C SER A 117 -9.32 15.90 11.62
N THR A 118 -9.07 17.11 12.13
CA THR A 118 -9.60 17.57 13.44
C THR A 118 -10.95 18.27 13.33
#